data_AF-A0A8T5Q880-F1
#
_entry.id   AF-A0A8T5Q880-F1
#
_cell.length_a   1.000
_cell.length_b   1.000
_cell.length_c   1.000
_cell.angle_alpha   90.00
_cell.angle_beta   90.00
_cell.angle_gamma   90.00
#
_symmetry.space_group_name_H-M   'P 1'
#
loop_
_entity.id
_entity.type
_entity.pdbx_description
1 polymer ?
#
loop_
_entity_poly.entity_id
_entity_poly.type
_entity_poly.pdbx_seq_one_letter_code
_entity_poly.pdbx_strand_id
1 'polypeptide(L)'
;MDFDKFLERDIIEFLDEQTMKVAEKAAGLREEEFDLYEITQDYSKEINEALKEGDLRKARKVFEEVKNKYIKAPETSLSKKRFYIIMEEIYQRIKDYEAKEEGKKSLFETIKEYEATGLFTKPELLKERETQRVSIILSSINRKEKKLEKITSQRPLRPEDFREAIKTYREVKELIRRIPNTYAKDKSRAYGSALSWYYTLKKLKQGFGDKKIFEKEKKARKREPVEKKLEEIRRFKQEIIKSHTKIAGYLKNKELVKSMEEYRHLKELCEHLPIEMEEEKTALLADALSLYESIKKMKKSLDEKQARLFAEKKEGRIEAGREEEIKNKIWAKLRTIRALLEKKDAYNAIGEYRELKEIFNQYPEHFFEEKNRFYQEILGAHKDIKQLENELKEKTEPRGRIESADINTALGEIHALLDKGSAEQATHKLLEIKHRIQMLPKENFDEKYKLLKEVEKLEHKLVFVKNINNIDTPNVITGK
;
A
#
# COMPACT_ATOMS: atom_id res chain seq x y z
N MET A 1 -13.88 18.79 -43.10
CA MET A 1 -12.72 18.43 -42.25
C MET A 1 -11.57 18.17 -43.19
N ASP A 2 -10.40 18.75 -42.94
CA ASP A 2 -9.17 18.40 -43.66
C ASP A 2 -8.81 16.94 -43.39
N PHE A 3 -8.46 16.22 -44.45
CA PHE A 3 -8.07 14.81 -44.42
C PHE A 3 -6.88 14.59 -43.48
N ASP A 4 -5.95 15.55 -43.42
CA ASP A 4 -4.78 15.49 -42.54
C ASP A 4 -5.16 15.54 -41.06
N LYS A 5 -6.19 16.32 -40.70
CA LYS A 5 -6.71 16.38 -39.32
C LYS A 5 -7.48 15.12 -38.92
N PHE A 6 -8.03 14.38 -39.89
CA PHE A 6 -8.67 13.09 -39.65
C PHE A 6 -7.62 12.00 -39.42
N LEU A 7 -6.58 11.94 -40.25
CA LEU A 7 -5.45 11.02 -40.12
C LEU A 7 -4.67 11.22 -38.82
N GLU A 8 -4.41 12.47 -38.44
CA GLU A 8 -3.73 12.78 -37.18
C GLU A 8 -4.55 12.30 -35.97
N ARG A 9 -5.87 12.46 -36.02
CA ARG A 9 -6.77 11.99 -34.94
C ARG A 9 -6.83 10.46 -34.87
N ASP A 10 -6.91 9.78 -36.00
CA ASP A 10 -6.98 8.32 -36.09
C ASP A 10 -5.66 7.66 -35.63
N ILE A 11 -4.52 8.27 -35.97
CA ILE A 11 -3.20 7.81 -35.48
C ILE A 11 -3.07 8.00 -33.96
N ILE A 12 -3.54 9.12 -33.42
CA ILE A 12 -3.54 9.36 -31.97
C ILE A 12 -4.44 8.34 -31.25
N GLU A 13 -5.65 8.11 -31.77
CA GLU A 13 -6.60 7.16 -31.19
C GLU A 13 -6.05 5.71 -31.21
N PHE A 14 -5.36 5.34 -32.29
CA PHE A 14 -4.67 4.05 -32.40
C PHE A 14 -3.51 3.92 -31.40
N LEU A 15 -2.69 4.97 -31.21
CA LEU A 15 -1.59 4.96 -30.26
C LEU A 15 -2.07 4.95 -28.80
N ASP A 16 -3.17 5.65 -28.50
CA ASP A 16 -3.84 5.64 -27.19
C ASP A 16 -4.44 4.25 -26.88
N GLU A 17 -5.03 3.58 -27.88
CA GLU A 17 -5.50 2.19 -27.73
C GLU A 17 -4.35 1.21 -27.46
N GLN A 18 -3.20 1.36 -28.13
CA GLN A 18 -2.04 0.49 -27.92
C GLN A 18 -1.42 0.71 -26.53
N THR A 19 -1.33 1.96 -26.08
CA THR A 19 -0.84 2.29 -24.73
C THR A 19 -1.80 1.83 -23.63
N MET A 20 -3.11 1.93 -23.83
CA MET A 20 -4.10 1.36 -22.89
C MET A 20 -4.00 -0.17 -22.82
N LYS A 21 -3.85 -0.88 -23.94
CA LYS A 21 -3.70 -2.35 -23.96
C LYS A 21 -2.41 -2.81 -23.26
N VAL A 22 -1.33 -2.04 -23.36
CA VAL A 22 -0.07 -2.29 -22.62
C VAL A 22 -0.23 -1.99 -21.14
N ALA A 23 -0.94 -0.92 -20.77
CA ALA A 23 -1.23 -0.57 -19.38
C ALA A 23 -2.15 -1.61 -18.71
N GLU A 24 -3.16 -2.15 -19.40
CA GLU A 24 -4.02 -3.23 -18.91
C GLU A 24 -3.24 -4.54 -18.74
N LYS A 25 -2.36 -4.91 -19.67
CA LYS A 25 -1.45 -6.06 -19.51
C LYS A 25 -0.48 -5.88 -18.34
N ALA A 26 0.06 -4.67 -18.15
CA ALA A 26 0.94 -4.36 -17.02
C ALA A 26 0.20 -4.31 -15.68
N ALA A 27 -1.09 -3.93 -15.67
CA ALA A 27 -1.93 -3.96 -14.47
C ALA A 27 -2.30 -5.41 -14.07
N GLY A 28 -2.60 -6.28 -15.03
CA GLY A 28 -2.86 -7.70 -14.77
C GLY A 28 -1.62 -8.45 -14.22
N LEU A 29 -0.42 -8.11 -14.69
CA LEU A 29 0.83 -8.67 -14.16
C LEU A 29 1.15 -8.19 -12.73
N ARG A 30 0.68 -6.99 -12.33
CA ARG A 30 0.85 -6.48 -10.95
C ARG A 30 -0.14 -7.09 -9.96
N GLU A 31 -1.33 -7.51 -10.39
CA GLU A 31 -2.29 -8.21 -9.52
C GLU A 31 -1.79 -9.61 -9.13
N GLU A 32 -1.12 -10.34 -10.03
CA GLU A 32 -0.53 -11.66 -9.72
C GLU A 32 0.63 -11.57 -8.71
N GLU A 33 1.43 -10.50 -8.75
CA GLU A 33 2.48 -10.24 -7.75
C GLU A 33 1.90 -9.81 -6.39
N PHE A 34 0.81 -9.03 -6.36
CA PHE A 34 0.12 -8.63 -5.12
C PHE A 34 -0.58 -9.81 -4.42
N ASP A 35 -1.18 -10.73 -5.18
CA ASP A 35 -1.86 -11.94 -4.68
C ASP A 35 -0.89 -12.95 -4.00
N LEU A 36 0.43 -12.80 -4.21
CA LEU A 36 1.47 -13.55 -3.49
C LEU A 36 1.77 -12.97 -2.09
N TYR A 37 1.49 -11.69 -1.85
CA TYR A 37 1.78 -11.01 -0.58
C TYR A 37 0.57 -10.87 0.36
N GLU A 38 -0.67 -11.05 -0.12
CA GLU A 38 -1.87 -10.94 0.73
C GLU A 38 -2.06 -12.11 1.71
N ILE A 39 -1.44 -13.27 1.46
CA ILE A 39 -1.46 -14.44 2.36
C ILE A 39 -0.09 -14.55 3.06
N THR A 40 0.28 -13.51 3.79
CA THR A 40 1.47 -13.52 4.66
C THR A 40 1.20 -14.19 6.01
N GLN A 41 -0.07 -14.31 6.40
CA GLN A 41 -0.48 -14.99 7.63
C GLN A 41 -0.70 -16.49 7.40
N ASP A 42 0.06 -17.30 8.11
CA ASP A 42 -0.05 -18.76 8.08
C ASP A 42 -1.20 -19.23 8.99
N TYR A 43 -2.42 -19.05 8.50
CA TYR A 43 -3.64 -19.45 9.20
C TYR A 43 -3.68 -20.94 9.55
N SER A 44 -2.99 -21.77 8.76
CA SER A 44 -2.85 -23.20 9.01
C SER A 44 -1.98 -23.47 10.24
N LYS A 45 -1.00 -22.63 10.54
CA LYS A 45 -0.24 -22.70 11.80
C LYS A 45 -1.05 -22.17 12.98
N GLU A 46 -1.70 -21.03 12.82
CA GLU A 46 -2.51 -20.40 13.89
C GLU A 46 -3.66 -21.30 14.36
N ILE A 47 -4.35 -21.98 13.43
CA ILE A 47 -5.41 -22.93 13.78
C ILE A 47 -4.85 -24.15 14.52
N ASN A 48 -3.69 -24.65 14.12
CA ASN A 48 -3.06 -25.80 14.79
C ASN A 48 -2.64 -25.45 16.22
N GLU A 49 -2.10 -24.25 16.42
CA GLU A 49 -1.74 -23.77 17.76
C GLU A 49 -2.99 -23.63 18.62
N ALA A 50 -4.05 -22.99 18.11
CA ALA A 50 -5.31 -22.85 18.84
C ALA A 50 -5.94 -24.19 19.23
N LEU A 51 -5.95 -25.16 18.31
CA LEU A 51 -6.49 -26.51 18.58
C LEU A 51 -5.59 -27.32 19.53
N LYS A 52 -4.25 -27.17 19.46
CA LYS A 52 -3.32 -27.79 20.42
C LYS A 52 -3.48 -27.24 21.83
N GLU A 53 -3.77 -25.94 21.96
CA GLU A 53 -4.04 -25.26 23.22
C GLU A 53 -5.46 -25.55 23.76
N GLY A 54 -6.32 -26.20 22.97
CA GLY A 54 -7.73 -26.40 23.29
C GLY A 54 -8.57 -25.11 23.33
N ASP A 55 -8.06 -24.02 22.76
CA ASP A 55 -8.74 -22.72 22.73
C ASP A 55 -9.66 -22.61 21.51
N LEU A 56 -10.90 -23.09 21.69
CA LEU A 56 -11.96 -23.01 20.69
C LEU A 56 -12.35 -21.56 20.33
N ARG A 57 -12.15 -20.58 21.23
CA ARG A 57 -12.45 -19.17 20.92
C ARG A 57 -11.43 -18.61 19.95
N LYS A 58 -10.15 -18.94 20.15
CA LYS A 58 -9.07 -18.57 19.24
C LYS A 58 -9.23 -19.24 17.88
N ALA A 59 -9.56 -20.54 17.85
CA ALA A 59 -9.86 -21.26 16.61
C ALA A 59 -11.03 -20.63 15.83
N ARG A 60 -12.11 -20.24 16.53
CA ARG A 60 -13.25 -19.52 15.93
C ARG A 60 -12.85 -18.18 15.34
N LYS A 61 -11.99 -17.43 16.03
CA LYS A 61 -11.51 -16.13 15.57
C LYS A 61 -10.72 -16.26 14.27
N VAL A 62 -9.83 -17.25 14.20
CA VAL A 62 -9.06 -17.58 12.97
C VAL A 62 -10.00 -17.92 11.81
N PHE A 63 -11.02 -18.76 12.06
CA PHE A 63 -12.00 -19.12 11.03
C PHE A 63 -12.81 -17.91 10.53
N GLU A 64 -13.36 -17.08 11.44
CA GLU A 64 -14.13 -15.89 11.05
C GLU A 64 -13.25 -14.85 10.33
N GLU A 65 -11.97 -14.76 10.64
CA GLU A 65 -11.03 -13.89 9.92
C GLU A 65 -10.85 -14.34 8.46
N VAL A 66 -10.56 -15.63 8.24
CA VAL A 66 -10.42 -16.20 6.89
C VAL A 66 -11.73 -16.09 6.10
N LYS A 67 -12.88 -16.35 6.74
CA LYS A 67 -14.20 -16.18 6.12
C LYS A 67 -14.47 -14.74 5.70
N ASN A 68 -14.13 -13.76 6.54
CA ASN A 68 -14.30 -12.34 6.20
C ASN A 68 -13.39 -11.94 5.03
N LYS A 69 -12.16 -12.47 4.95
CA LYS A 69 -11.28 -12.28 3.80
C LYS A 69 -11.85 -12.92 2.53
N TYR A 70 -12.38 -14.14 2.61
CA TYR A 70 -13.05 -14.83 1.50
C TYR A 70 -14.27 -14.05 0.96
N ILE A 71 -15.12 -13.51 1.83
CA ILE A 71 -16.31 -12.74 1.43
C ILE A 71 -15.92 -11.44 0.72
N LYS A 72 -14.87 -10.76 1.19
CA LYS A 72 -14.39 -9.50 0.62
C LYS A 72 -13.63 -9.69 -0.69
N ALA A 73 -13.08 -10.88 -0.95
CA ALA A 73 -12.30 -11.14 -2.15
C ALA A 73 -13.16 -11.13 -3.44
N PRO A 74 -12.67 -10.53 -4.54
CA PRO A 74 -13.35 -10.54 -5.84
C PRO A 74 -13.64 -11.96 -6.35
N GLU A 75 -14.80 -12.20 -6.96
CA GLU A 75 -15.23 -13.54 -7.42
C GLU A 75 -14.29 -14.22 -8.42
N THR A 76 -13.54 -13.43 -9.19
CA THR A 76 -12.60 -13.91 -10.19
C THR A 76 -11.16 -14.02 -9.69
N SER A 77 -10.86 -13.58 -8.45
CA SER A 77 -9.49 -13.55 -7.93
C SER A 77 -8.96 -14.94 -7.56
N LEU A 78 -7.65 -15.15 -7.72
CA LEU A 78 -6.96 -16.36 -7.23
C LEU A 78 -6.98 -16.39 -5.70
N SER A 79 -6.88 -15.23 -5.06
CA SER A 79 -7.01 -15.04 -3.61
C SER A 79 -8.32 -15.62 -3.06
N LYS A 80 -9.47 -15.42 -3.71
CA LYS A 80 -10.74 -16.02 -3.26
C LYS A 80 -10.72 -17.55 -3.27
N LYS A 81 -10.11 -18.16 -4.29
CA LYS A 81 -9.94 -19.63 -4.35
C LYS A 81 -8.99 -20.13 -3.25
N ARG A 82 -7.90 -19.41 -2.99
CA ARG A 82 -6.95 -19.75 -1.92
C ARG A 82 -7.60 -19.64 -0.54
N PHE A 83 -8.32 -18.56 -0.26
CA PHE A 83 -9.06 -18.43 1.00
C PHE A 83 -10.13 -19.52 1.17
N TYR A 84 -10.78 -19.94 0.08
CA TYR A 84 -11.69 -21.09 0.12
C TYR A 84 -10.96 -22.37 0.57
N ILE A 85 -9.80 -22.69 -0.01
CA ILE A 85 -8.99 -23.87 0.35
C ILE A 85 -8.58 -23.79 1.83
N ILE A 86 -8.04 -22.65 2.28
CA ILE A 86 -7.63 -22.45 3.68
C ILE A 86 -8.82 -22.59 4.62
N MET A 87 -9.98 -22.03 4.26
CA MET A 87 -11.21 -22.13 5.05
C MET A 87 -11.70 -23.58 5.16
N GLU A 88 -11.61 -24.36 4.07
CA GLU A 88 -11.94 -25.79 4.02
C GLU A 88 -10.97 -26.61 4.88
N GLU A 89 -9.66 -26.32 4.83
CA GLU A 89 -8.65 -26.95 5.69
C GLU A 89 -8.91 -26.68 7.19
N ILE A 90 -9.15 -25.41 7.56
CA ILE A 90 -9.48 -25.03 8.94
C ILE A 90 -10.72 -25.77 9.42
N TYR A 91 -11.75 -25.84 8.58
CA TYR A 91 -12.98 -26.55 8.89
C TYR A 91 -12.72 -28.03 9.17
N GLN A 92 -11.98 -28.72 8.29
CA GLN A 92 -11.69 -30.13 8.47
C GLN A 92 -10.89 -30.38 9.75
N ARG A 93 -9.95 -29.50 10.11
CA ARG A 93 -9.18 -29.62 11.37
C ARG A 93 -10.02 -29.41 12.62
N ILE A 94 -10.95 -28.44 12.60
CA ILE A 94 -11.89 -28.23 13.71
C ILE A 94 -12.79 -29.47 13.87
N LYS A 95 -13.28 -30.00 12.75
CA LYS A 95 -14.10 -31.23 12.73
C LYS A 95 -13.34 -32.44 13.29
N ASP A 96 -12.09 -32.63 12.88
CA ASP A 96 -11.25 -33.74 13.36
C ASP A 96 -10.90 -33.59 14.86
N TYR A 97 -10.77 -32.36 15.35
CA TYR A 97 -10.55 -32.06 16.77
C TYR A 97 -11.81 -32.35 17.61
N GLU A 98 -12.97 -31.86 17.18
CA GLU A 98 -14.25 -32.11 17.88
C GLU A 98 -14.68 -33.58 17.82
N ALA A 99 -14.28 -34.33 16.79
CA ALA A 99 -14.50 -35.78 16.73
C ALA A 99 -13.63 -36.57 17.73
N LYS A 100 -12.51 -35.99 18.20
CA LYS A 100 -11.60 -36.60 19.19
C LYS A 100 -11.94 -36.19 20.63
N GLU A 101 -12.47 -34.98 20.83
CA GLU A 101 -12.96 -34.50 22.12
C GLU A 101 -14.46 -34.84 22.27
N GLU A 102 -14.77 -36.11 22.58
CA GLU A 102 -16.14 -36.54 22.86
C GLU A 102 -16.75 -35.72 24.01
N GLY A 103 -17.69 -34.81 23.69
CA GLY A 103 -18.63 -34.25 24.67
C GLY A 103 -18.75 -32.73 24.76
N LYS A 104 -17.97 -31.93 24.02
CA LYS A 104 -18.14 -30.46 24.02
C LYS A 104 -18.72 -29.96 22.69
N LYS A 105 -20.05 -29.83 22.62
CA LYS A 105 -20.72 -29.04 21.58
C LYS A 105 -20.28 -27.57 21.68
N SER A 106 -19.62 -27.00 20.67
CA SER A 106 -19.42 -25.52 20.63
C SER A 106 -19.03 -24.90 19.27
N LEU A 107 -18.41 -25.59 18.30
CA LEU A 107 -18.07 -24.97 17.00
C LEU A 107 -18.71 -25.69 15.80
N PHE A 108 -18.77 -27.01 15.82
CA PHE A 108 -19.29 -27.80 14.70
C PHE A 108 -20.71 -27.41 14.29
N GLU A 109 -21.61 -27.21 15.26
CA GLU A 109 -23.01 -26.87 15.00
C GLU A 109 -23.12 -25.50 14.31
N THR A 110 -22.30 -24.52 14.71
CA THR A 110 -22.25 -23.20 14.06
C THR A 110 -21.73 -23.31 12.63
N ILE A 111 -20.76 -24.19 12.36
CA ILE A 111 -20.23 -24.37 11.00
C ILE A 111 -21.17 -25.20 10.10
N LYS A 112 -21.92 -26.16 10.68
CA LYS A 112 -23.01 -26.86 9.97
C LYS A 112 -24.14 -25.91 9.56
N GLU A 113 -24.49 -24.93 10.38
CA GLU A 113 -25.42 -23.86 9.99
C GLU A 113 -24.88 -23.06 8.79
N TYR A 114 -23.55 -22.85 8.73
CA TYR A 114 -22.90 -22.22 7.58
C TYR A 114 -22.86 -23.11 6.32
N GLU A 115 -22.73 -24.43 6.46
CA GLU A 115 -22.93 -25.37 5.35
C GLU A 115 -24.37 -25.32 4.81
N ALA A 116 -25.36 -25.29 5.69
CA ALA A 116 -26.78 -25.19 5.32
C ALA A 116 -27.12 -23.88 4.60
N THR A 117 -26.42 -22.78 4.90
CA THR A 117 -26.55 -21.50 4.19
C THR A 117 -25.76 -21.43 2.87
N GLY A 118 -25.04 -22.48 2.51
CA GLY A 118 -24.35 -22.61 1.22
C GLY A 118 -22.94 -22.01 1.17
N LEU A 119 -22.31 -21.73 2.32
CA LEU A 119 -20.97 -21.12 2.38
C LEU A 119 -19.87 -21.98 1.73
N PHE A 120 -20.06 -23.31 1.70
CA PHE A 120 -19.14 -24.29 1.13
C PHE A 120 -19.62 -24.88 -0.21
N THR A 121 -20.59 -24.24 -0.88
CA THR A 121 -20.99 -24.70 -2.21
C THR A 121 -19.84 -24.46 -3.17
N LYS A 122 -19.18 -25.52 -3.66
CA LYS A 122 -18.07 -25.41 -4.62
C LYS A 122 -18.44 -24.40 -5.73
N PRO A 123 -17.60 -23.41 -6.03
CA PRO A 123 -17.89 -22.39 -7.06
C PRO A 123 -18.28 -22.99 -8.42
N GLU A 124 -17.77 -24.18 -8.71
CA GLU A 124 -18.08 -24.98 -9.91
C GLU A 124 -19.55 -25.43 -9.95
N LEU A 125 -20.13 -25.85 -8.82
CA LEU A 125 -21.54 -26.26 -8.73
C LEU A 125 -22.51 -25.08 -8.87
N LEU A 126 -22.10 -23.88 -8.46
CA LEU A 126 -22.87 -22.65 -8.68
C LEU A 126 -22.90 -22.29 -10.17
N LYS A 127 -21.75 -22.37 -10.85
CA LYS A 127 -21.66 -22.16 -12.30
C LYS A 127 -22.48 -23.19 -13.07
N GLU A 128 -22.45 -24.46 -12.67
CA GLU A 128 -23.28 -25.51 -13.29
C GLU A 128 -24.77 -25.24 -13.13
N ARG A 129 -25.23 -24.86 -11.94
CA ARG A 129 -26.65 -24.51 -11.69
C ARG A 129 -27.09 -23.31 -12.52
N GLU A 130 -26.25 -22.29 -12.65
CA GLU A 130 -26.54 -21.13 -13.51
C GLU A 130 -26.60 -21.53 -14.99
N THR A 131 -25.66 -22.36 -15.45
CA THR A 131 -25.61 -22.86 -16.83
C THR A 131 -26.88 -23.68 -17.14
N GLN A 132 -27.30 -24.53 -16.21
CA GLN A 132 -28.56 -25.28 -16.33
C GLN A 132 -29.78 -24.36 -16.39
N ARG A 133 -29.86 -23.34 -15.52
CA ARG A 133 -30.95 -22.35 -15.55
C ARG A 133 -31.01 -21.60 -16.89
N VAL A 134 -29.88 -21.16 -17.41
CA VAL A 134 -29.82 -20.48 -18.71
C VAL A 134 -30.23 -21.42 -19.84
N SER A 135 -29.77 -22.68 -19.82
CA SER A 135 -30.20 -23.70 -20.78
C SER A 135 -31.72 -23.92 -20.79
N ILE A 136 -32.36 -23.97 -19.60
CA ILE A 136 -33.82 -24.07 -19.47
C ILE A 136 -34.52 -22.84 -20.07
N ILE A 137 -34.01 -21.64 -19.81
CA ILE A 137 -34.56 -20.39 -20.38
C ILE A 137 -34.46 -20.40 -21.91
N LEU A 138 -33.29 -20.74 -22.46
CA LEU A 138 -33.06 -20.81 -23.91
C LEU A 138 -33.96 -21.86 -24.58
N SER A 139 -34.13 -23.02 -23.97
CA SER A 139 -35.05 -24.05 -24.48
C SER A 139 -36.51 -23.57 -24.49
N SER A 140 -36.91 -22.78 -23.48
CA SER A 140 -38.24 -22.19 -23.38
C SER A 140 -38.48 -21.11 -24.43
N ILE A 141 -37.45 -20.29 -24.71
CA ILE A 141 -37.47 -19.30 -25.80
C ILE A 141 -37.67 -20.02 -27.13
N ASN A 142 -36.85 -21.03 -27.45
CA ASN A 142 -36.95 -21.79 -28.70
C ASN A 142 -38.34 -22.43 -28.89
N ARG A 143 -38.94 -22.98 -27.82
CA ARG A 143 -40.31 -23.53 -27.87
C ARG A 143 -41.35 -22.46 -28.22
N LYS A 144 -41.23 -21.25 -27.65
CA LYS A 144 -42.15 -20.14 -27.92
C LYS A 144 -41.94 -19.54 -29.30
N GLU A 145 -40.70 -19.49 -29.80
CA GLU A 145 -40.41 -19.06 -31.17
C GLU A 145 -41.02 -20.03 -32.20
N LYS A 146 -40.89 -21.33 -32.00
CA LYS A 146 -41.59 -22.34 -32.82
C LYS A 146 -43.11 -22.17 -32.76
N LYS A 147 -43.65 -21.78 -31.60
CA LYS A 147 -45.09 -21.46 -31.47
C LYS A 147 -45.45 -20.21 -32.28
N LEU A 148 -44.65 -19.16 -32.22
CA LEU A 148 -44.82 -17.95 -33.04
C LEU A 148 -44.80 -18.28 -34.53
N GLU A 149 -43.85 -19.10 -34.96
CA GLU A 149 -43.75 -19.57 -36.34
C GLU A 149 -44.99 -20.35 -36.77
N LYS A 150 -45.46 -21.29 -35.94
CA LYS A 150 -46.68 -22.05 -36.22
C LYS A 150 -47.91 -21.16 -36.32
N ILE A 151 -48.06 -20.18 -35.42
CA ILE A 151 -49.18 -19.24 -35.44
C ILE A 151 -49.10 -18.38 -36.71
N THR A 152 -47.97 -17.71 -36.94
CA THR A 152 -47.81 -16.73 -38.04
C THR A 152 -47.79 -17.35 -39.43
N SER A 153 -47.53 -18.65 -39.55
CA SER A 153 -47.56 -19.38 -40.82
C SER A 153 -48.97 -19.81 -41.25
N GLN A 154 -49.97 -19.73 -40.37
CA GLN A 154 -51.35 -20.06 -40.74
C GLN A 154 -51.91 -19.04 -41.73
N ARG A 155 -52.50 -19.53 -42.83
CA ARG A 155 -53.18 -18.68 -43.83
C ARG A 155 -54.59 -19.21 -44.10
N PRO A 156 -55.65 -18.37 -44.00
CA PRO A 156 -55.62 -16.98 -43.53
C PRO A 156 -55.35 -16.90 -42.02
N LEU A 157 -54.52 -15.94 -41.59
CA LEU A 157 -54.27 -15.70 -40.17
C LEU A 157 -55.49 -15.00 -39.58
N ARG A 158 -56.07 -15.50 -38.48
CA ARG A 158 -57.23 -14.87 -37.85
C ARG A 158 -56.80 -13.78 -36.86
N PRO A 159 -57.66 -12.79 -36.54
CA PRO A 159 -57.35 -11.78 -35.53
C PRO A 159 -57.00 -12.37 -34.15
N GLU A 160 -57.63 -13.47 -33.76
CA GLU A 160 -57.36 -14.19 -32.51
C GLU A 160 -55.94 -14.78 -32.51
N ASP A 161 -55.54 -15.42 -33.62
CA ASP A 161 -54.19 -15.97 -33.81
C ASP A 161 -53.14 -14.86 -33.72
N PHE A 162 -53.42 -13.69 -34.31
CA PHE A 162 -52.52 -12.54 -34.21
C PHE A 162 -52.39 -12.00 -32.78
N ARG A 163 -53.48 -11.96 -31.99
CA ARG A 163 -53.42 -11.62 -30.56
C ARG A 163 -52.60 -12.63 -29.77
N GLU A 164 -52.76 -13.92 -30.05
CA GLU A 164 -51.97 -14.98 -29.43
C GLU A 164 -50.48 -14.87 -29.79
N ALA A 165 -50.16 -14.49 -31.03
CA ALA A 165 -48.79 -14.23 -31.46
C ALA A 165 -48.17 -13.06 -30.68
N ILE A 166 -48.90 -11.95 -30.50
CA ILE A 166 -48.42 -10.82 -29.69
C ILE A 166 -48.19 -11.25 -28.23
N LYS A 167 -49.10 -12.03 -27.64
CA LYS A 167 -48.95 -12.53 -26.27
C LYS A 167 -47.70 -13.41 -26.14
N THR A 168 -47.53 -14.36 -27.06
CA THR A 168 -46.38 -15.28 -27.09
C THR A 168 -45.06 -14.51 -27.26
N TYR A 169 -45.05 -13.47 -28.09
CA TYR A 169 -43.89 -12.59 -28.27
C TYR A 169 -43.51 -11.84 -26.99
N ARG A 170 -44.49 -11.32 -26.23
CA ARG A 170 -44.23 -10.68 -24.93
C ARG A 170 -43.60 -11.65 -23.94
N GLU A 171 -44.07 -12.90 -23.91
CA GLU A 171 -43.50 -13.95 -23.06
C GLU A 171 -42.04 -14.29 -23.46
N VAL A 172 -41.71 -14.28 -24.75
CA VAL A 172 -40.31 -14.41 -25.23
C VAL A 172 -39.46 -13.25 -24.72
N LYS A 173 -39.94 -12.01 -24.82
CA LYS A 173 -39.22 -10.82 -24.33
C LYS A 173 -38.93 -10.90 -22.83
N GLU A 174 -39.88 -11.37 -22.02
CA GLU A 174 -39.69 -11.57 -20.59
C GLU A 174 -38.65 -12.67 -20.28
N LEU A 175 -38.66 -13.77 -21.03
CA LEU A 175 -37.64 -14.82 -20.86
C LEU A 175 -36.24 -14.32 -21.18
N ILE A 176 -36.08 -13.50 -22.23
CA ILE A 176 -34.78 -12.90 -22.59
C ILE A 176 -34.26 -11.97 -21.48
N ARG A 177 -35.14 -11.19 -20.83
CA ARG A 177 -34.75 -10.33 -19.71
C ARG A 177 -34.17 -11.11 -18.53
N ARG A 178 -34.58 -12.37 -18.33
CA ARG A 178 -34.11 -13.23 -17.25
C ARG A 178 -32.73 -13.85 -17.49
N ILE A 179 -32.16 -13.73 -18.69
CA ILE A 179 -30.81 -14.20 -18.99
C ILE A 179 -29.79 -13.26 -18.29
N PRO A 180 -28.89 -13.76 -17.43
CA PRO A 180 -27.86 -12.95 -16.79
C PRO A 180 -26.91 -12.29 -17.80
N ASN A 181 -26.34 -11.14 -17.44
CA ASN A 181 -25.40 -10.41 -18.31
C ASN A 181 -24.06 -11.15 -18.53
N THR A 182 -23.73 -12.10 -17.66
CA THR A 182 -22.56 -12.98 -17.81
C THR A 182 -22.65 -13.87 -19.06
N TYR A 183 -23.87 -14.10 -19.59
CA TYR A 183 -24.12 -14.85 -20.83
C TYR A 183 -24.43 -13.91 -22.01
N ALA A 184 -23.58 -12.90 -22.21
CA ALA A 184 -23.80 -11.83 -23.18
C ALA A 184 -24.05 -12.34 -24.62
N LYS A 185 -23.34 -13.39 -25.04
CA LYS A 185 -23.47 -13.98 -26.38
C LYS A 185 -24.86 -14.59 -26.61
N ASP A 186 -25.33 -15.41 -25.67
CA ASP A 186 -26.65 -16.05 -25.76
C ASP A 186 -27.78 -15.04 -25.64
N LYS A 187 -27.62 -14.06 -24.74
CA LYS A 187 -28.57 -12.96 -24.56
C LYS A 187 -28.70 -12.12 -25.83
N SER A 188 -27.58 -11.76 -26.46
CA SER A 188 -27.54 -11.04 -27.74
C SER A 188 -28.21 -11.82 -28.87
N ARG A 189 -27.92 -13.12 -28.99
CA ARG A 189 -28.58 -13.99 -29.98
C ARG A 189 -30.09 -14.03 -29.79
N ALA A 190 -30.56 -14.16 -28.54
CA ALA A 190 -31.99 -14.18 -28.24
C ALA A 190 -32.66 -12.82 -28.52
N TYR A 191 -31.97 -11.70 -28.27
CA TYR A 191 -32.43 -10.37 -28.69
C TYR A 191 -32.54 -10.23 -30.20
N GLY A 192 -31.56 -10.71 -30.96
CA GLY A 192 -31.60 -10.71 -32.43
C GLY A 192 -32.83 -11.46 -32.96
N SER A 193 -33.13 -12.63 -32.38
CA SER A 193 -34.32 -13.40 -32.73
C SER A 193 -35.63 -12.67 -32.38
N ALA A 194 -35.72 -12.08 -31.18
CA ALA A 194 -36.89 -11.30 -30.78
C ALA A 194 -37.10 -10.06 -31.66
N LEU A 195 -36.02 -9.42 -32.12
CA LEU A 195 -36.10 -8.30 -33.06
C LEU A 195 -36.65 -8.73 -34.42
N SER A 196 -36.22 -9.89 -34.93
CA SER A 196 -36.79 -10.49 -36.14
C SER A 196 -38.30 -10.73 -36.00
N TRP A 197 -38.73 -11.32 -34.88
CA TRP A 197 -40.16 -11.53 -34.60
C TRP A 197 -40.96 -10.23 -34.48
N TYR A 198 -40.38 -9.19 -33.90
CA TYR A 198 -41.00 -7.86 -33.84
C TYR A 198 -41.33 -7.34 -35.25
N TYR A 199 -40.38 -7.39 -36.18
CA TYR A 199 -40.60 -6.93 -37.55
C TYR A 199 -41.62 -7.79 -38.29
N THR A 200 -41.58 -9.11 -38.11
CA THR A 200 -42.57 -10.03 -38.68
C THR A 200 -43.99 -9.70 -38.20
N LEU A 201 -44.18 -9.53 -36.89
CA LEU A 201 -45.48 -9.16 -36.32
C LEU A 201 -45.93 -7.76 -36.75
N LYS A 202 -45.00 -6.80 -36.87
CA LYS A 202 -45.28 -5.45 -37.39
C LYS A 202 -45.78 -5.50 -38.83
N LYS A 203 -45.14 -6.29 -39.70
CA LYS A 203 -45.58 -6.50 -41.09
C LYS A 203 -46.94 -7.18 -41.17
N LEU A 204 -47.18 -8.22 -40.35
CA LEU A 204 -48.48 -8.87 -40.26
C LEU A 204 -49.57 -7.89 -39.80
N LYS A 205 -49.31 -7.07 -38.78
CA LYS A 205 -50.24 -6.02 -38.31
C LYS A 205 -50.68 -5.07 -39.43
N GLN A 206 -49.77 -4.71 -40.32
CA GLN A 206 -50.07 -3.87 -41.49
C GLN A 206 -50.98 -4.59 -42.50
N GLY A 207 -50.87 -5.91 -42.62
CA GLY A 207 -51.73 -6.75 -43.46
C GLY A 207 -53.13 -6.99 -42.90
N PHE A 208 -53.31 -7.01 -41.56
CA PHE A 208 -54.64 -7.05 -40.91
C PHE A 208 -55.38 -5.71 -40.96
N GLY A 209 -54.66 -4.64 -41.27
CA GLY A 209 -55.23 -3.32 -41.41
C GLY A 209 -55.97 -3.18 -42.73
N ASP A 210 -57.24 -3.61 -42.77
CA ASP A 210 -58.21 -2.96 -43.65
C ASP A 210 -58.14 -1.45 -43.39
N LYS A 211 -57.61 -0.71 -44.36
CA LYS A 211 -57.44 0.75 -44.36
C LYS A 211 -58.71 1.52 -43.94
N LYS A 212 -59.89 0.88 -43.96
CA LYS A 212 -61.19 1.53 -43.74
C LYS A 212 -61.69 1.54 -42.29
N ILE A 213 -61.25 0.65 -41.40
CA ILE A 213 -61.76 0.58 -40.02
C ILE A 213 -60.91 1.45 -39.06
N PHE A 214 -59.59 1.44 -39.22
CA PHE A 214 -58.71 2.31 -38.43
C PHE A 214 -58.82 3.80 -38.81
N GLU A 215 -59.17 4.14 -40.07
CA GLU A 215 -59.41 5.53 -40.45
C GLU A 215 -60.68 6.11 -39.84
N LYS A 216 -61.74 5.31 -39.62
CA LYS A 216 -63.00 5.81 -39.05
C LYS A 216 -62.88 6.06 -37.54
N GLU A 217 -62.15 5.25 -36.79
CA GLU A 217 -61.86 5.54 -35.37
C GLU A 217 -60.83 6.65 -35.17
N LYS A 218 -59.86 6.80 -36.09
CA LYS A 218 -58.89 7.91 -36.09
C LYS A 218 -59.50 9.24 -36.56
N LYS A 219 -60.56 9.22 -37.38
CA LYS A 219 -61.34 10.41 -37.77
C LYS A 219 -62.39 10.81 -36.72
N ALA A 220 -62.78 9.91 -35.81
CA ALA A 220 -63.73 10.21 -34.72
C ALA A 220 -63.07 10.73 -33.43
N ARG A 221 -61.78 10.44 -33.18
CA ARG A 221 -61.00 11.05 -32.09
C ARG A 221 -60.33 12.34 -32.58
N LYS A 222 -61.14 13.40 -32.61
CA LYS A 222 -60.80 14.84 -32.51
C LYS A 222 -59.38 15.23 -32.95
N ARG A 223 -59.32 15.89 -34.12
CA ARG A 223 -58.18 16.68 -34.58
C ARG A 223 -57.85 17.78 -33.58
N GLU A 224 -56.90 17.52 -32.68
CA GLU A 224 -55.85 18.52 -32.49
C GLU A 224 -55.09 18.63 -33.83
N PRO A 225 -54.84 19.84 -34.35
CA PRO A 225 -54.06 19.99 -35.56
C PRO A 225 -52.71 19.31 -35.32
N VAL A 226 -52.32 18.42 -36.23
CA VAL A 226 -51.04 17.69 -36.20
C VAL A 226 -49.87 18.65 -35.95
N GLU A 227 -49.98 19.89 -36.42
CA GLU A 227 -49.06 20.99 -36.16
C GLU A 227 -48.89 21.31 -34.66
N LYS A 228 -49.96 21.35 -33.84
CA LYS A 228 -49.83 21.62 -32.40
C LYS A 228 -49.04 20.52 -31.67
N LYS A 229 -49.28 19.26 -32.02
CA LYS A 229 -48.53 18.13 -31.44
C LYS A 229 -47.06 18.13 -31.87
N LEU A 230 -46.78 18.47 -33.13
CA LEU A 230 -45.41 18.62 -33.62
C LEU A 230 -44.69 19.80 -32.94
N GLU A 231 -45.39 20.88 -32.66
CA GLU A 231 -44.86 22.04 -31.93
C GLU A 231 -44.50 21.68 -30.48
N GLU A 232 -45.37 20.94 -29.79
CA GLU A 232 -45.11 20.42 -28.44
C GLU A 232 -43.89 19.49 -28.41
N ILE A 233 -43.78 18.57 -29.37
CA ILE A 233 -42.63 17.68 -29.50
C ILE A 233 -41.33 18.47 -29.69
N ARG A 234 -41.35 19.51 -30.53
CA ARG A 234 -40.17 20.38 -30.74
C ARG A 234 -39.77 21.11 -29.46
N ARG A 235 -40.73 21.61 -28.70
CA ARG A 235 -40.48 22.27 -27.41
C ARG A 235 -39.84 21.30 -26.41
N PHE A 236 -40.39 20.09 -26.25
CA PHE A 236 -39.81 19.06 -25.38
C PHE A 236 -38.37 18.71 -25.76
N LYS A 237 -38.09 18.52 -27.07
CA LYS A 237 -36.71 18.25 -27.53
C LYS A 237 -35.75 19.39 -27.18
N GLN A 238 -36.18 20.65 -27.36
CA GLN A 238 -35.34 21.80 -27.01
C GLN A 238 -35.06 21.90 -25.51
N GLU A 239 -36.06 21.63 -24.66
CA GLU A 239 -35.88 21.62 -23.20
C GLU A 239 -34.91 20.52 -22.76
N ILE A 240 -35.04 19.33 -23.32
CA ILE A 240 -34.12 18.20 -23.08
C ILE A 240 -32.68 18.56 -23.45
N ILE A 241 -32.45 19.16 -24.62
CA ILE A 241 -31.12 19.62 -25.06
C ILE A 241 -30.57 20.69 -24.10
N LYS A 242 -31.40 21.64 -23.67
CA LYS A 242 -31.00 22.69 -22.71
C LYS A 242 -30.59 22.07 -21.38
N SER A 243 -31.36 21.14 -20.82
CA SER A 243 -31.02 20.46 -19.57
C SER A 243 -29.75 19.63 -19.70
N HIS A 244 -29.57 18.91 -20.80
CA HIS A 244 -28.33 18.16 -21.06
C HIS A 244 -27.10 19.08 -21.10
N THR A 245 -27.21 20.23 -21.75
CA THR A 245 -26.13 21.24 -21.84
C THR A 245 -25.80 21.84 -20.47
N LYS A 246 -26.83 22.13 -19.66
CA LYS A 246 -26.64 22.61 -18.29
C LYS A 246 -25.94 21.58 -17.40
N ILE A 247 -26.34 20.31 -17.46
CA ILE A 247 -25.69 19.23 -16.69
C ILE A 247 -24.21 19.12 -17.08
N ALA A 248 -23.89 19.14 -18.38
CA ALA A 248 -22.50 19.14 -18.84
C ALA A 248 -21.71 20.36 -18.32
N GLY A 249 -22.34 21.55 -18.30
CA GLY A 249 -21.76 22.76 -17.73
C GLY A 249 -21.50 22.66 -16.23
N TYR A 250 -22.48 22.19 -15.45
CA TYR A 250 -22.34 22.00 -14.01
C TYR A 250 -21.29 20.94 -13.66
N LEU A 251 -21.21 19.85 -14.44
CA LEU A 251 -20.14 18.86 -14.32
C LEU A 251 -18.77 19.50 -14.56
N LYS A 252 -18.60 20.30 -15.64
CA LYS A 252 -17.35 21.01 -15.90
C LYS A 252 -16.95 21.93 -14.74
N ASN A 253 -17.93 22.59 -14.12
CA ASN A 253 -17.73 23.49 -12.99
C ASN A 253 -17.70 22.77 -11.62
N LYS A 254 -17.82 21.43 -11.59
CA LYS A 254 -17.87 20.60 -10.37
C LYS A 254 -19.02 20.95 -9.41
N GLU A 255 -20.11 21.50 -9.93
CA GLU A 255 -21.32 21.86 -9.17
C GLU A 255 -22.27 20.65 -9.06
N LEU A 256 -21.94 19.73 -8.15
CA LEU A 256 -22.60 18.41 -8.11
C LEU A 256 -24.10 18.47 -7.74
N VAL A 257 -24.48 19.37 -6.83
CA VAL A 257 -25.87 19.53 -6.37
C VAL A 257 -26.76 20.00 -7.52
N LYS A 258 -26.34 21.07 -8.21
CA LYS A 258 -27.04 21.60 -9.39
C LYS A 258 -27.11 20.59 -10.53
N SER A 259 -26.03 19.82 -10.73
CA SER A 259 -26.01 18.72 -11.72
C SER A 259 -27.08 17.66 -11.41
N MET A 260 -27.23 17.29 -10.14
CA MET A 260 -28.21 16.29 -9.69
C MET A 260 -29.66 16.80 -9.79
N GLU A 261 -29.89 18.07 -9.46
CA GLU A 261 -31.21 18.71 -9.59
C GLU A 261 -31.64 18.78 -11.05
N GLU A 262 -30.77 19.26 -11.94
CA GLU A 262 -31.06 19.34 -13.37
C GLU A 262 -31.20 17.94 -14.00
N TYR A 263 -30.49 16.92 -13.51
CA TYR A 263 -30.70 15.53 -13.93
C TYR A 263 -32.10 15.00 -13.56
N ARG A 264 -32.60 15.31 -12.36
CA ARG A 264 -33.98 14.94 -11.98
C ARG A 264 -34.99 15.58 -12.92
N HIS A 265 -34.80 16.87 -13.24
CA HIS A 265 -35.64 17.58 -14.20
C HIS A 265 -35.57 16.96 -15.61
N LEU A 266 -34.37 16.65 -16.11
CA LEU A 266 -34.19 15.96 -17.39
C LEU A 266 -34.92 14.62 -17.43
N LYS A 267 -34.82 13.83 -16.35
CA LYS A 267 -35.51 12.55 -16.24
C LYS A 267 -37.03 12.71 -16.31
N GLU A 268 -37.58 13.68 -15.58
CA GLU A 268 -39.01 14.01 -15.63
C GLU A 268 -39.45 14.41 -17.05
N LEU A 269 -38.68 15.25 -17.75
CA LEU A 269 -38.96 15.62 -19.15
C LEU A 269 -39.01 14.39 -20.07
N CYS A 270 -38.04 13.46 -19.92
CA CYS A 270 -38.02 12.23 -20.70
C CYS A 270 -39.21 11.30 -20.38
N GLU A 271 -39.67 11.25 -19.14
CA GLU A 271 -40.83 10.43 -18.74
C GLU A 271 -42.15 10.92 -19.34
N HIS A 272 -42.30 12.24 -19.53
CA HIS A 272 -43.49 12.87 -20.10
C HIS A 272 -43.54 12.89 -21.64
N LEU A 273 -42.54 12.33 -22.32
CA LEU A 273 -42.56 12.23 -23.79
C LEU A 273 -43.78 11.43 -24.30
N PRO A 274 -44.42 11.87 -25.40
CA PRO A 274 -45.54 11.17 -26.01
C PRO A 274 -45.21 9.71 -26.34
N ILE A 275 -46.21 8.84 -26.28
CA ILE A 275 -46.07 7.40 -26.57
C ILE A 275 -45.60 7.18 -28.01
N GLU A 276 -45.95 8.08 -28.93
CA GLU A 276 -45.52 8.05 -30.32
C GLU A 276 -44.00 8.16 -30.49
N MET A 277 -43.28 8.64 -29.48
CA MET A 277 -41.82 8.83 -29.45
C MET A 277 -41.11 7.80 -28.57
N GLU A 278 -41.68 6.60 -28.40
CA GLU A 278 -41.12 5.58 -27.48
C GLU A 278 -39.66 5.23 -27.78
N GLU A 279 -39.26 5.16 -29.06
CA GLU A 279 -37.88 4.90 -29.48
C GLU A 279 -36.93 6.05 -29.08
N GLU A 280 -37.33 7.29 -29.33
CA GLU A 280 -36.54 8.49 -28.96
C GLU A 280 -36.49 8.65 -27.44
N LYS A 281 -37.57 8.35 -26.73
CA LYS A 281 -37.62 8.30 -25.27
C LYS A 281 -36.61 7.31 -24.72
N THR A 282 -36.51 6.11 -25.30
CA THR A 282 -35.50 5.13 -24.86
C THR A 282 -34.07 5.60 -25.10
N ALA A 283 -33.79 6.27 -26.23
CA ALA A 283 -32.48 6.84 -26.50
C ALA A 283 -32.13 7.96 -25.50
N LEU A 284 -33.06 8.90 -25.27
CA LEU A 284 -32.87 10.02 -24.34
C LEU A 284 -32.73 9.57 -22.88
N LEU A 285 -33.41 8.49 -22.47
CA LEU A 285 -33.22 7.88 -21.16
C LEU A 285 -31.85 7.21 -21.04
N ALA A 286 -31.32 6.61 -22.11
CA ALA A 286 -29.96 6.06 -22.12
C ALA A 286 -28.90 7.16 -21.99
N ASP A 287 -29.06 8.27 -22.71
CA ASP A 287 -28.19 9.44 -22.60
C ASP A 287 -28.24 10.05 -21.19
N ALA A 288 -29.45 10.18 -20.61
CA ALA A 288 -29.61 10.64 -19.23
C ALA A 288 -28.91 9.70 -18.23
N LEU A 289 -28.99 8.39 -18.41
CA LEU A 289 -28.25 7.43 -17.57
C LEU A 289 -26.73 7.61 -17.68
N SER A 290 -26.20 7.88 -18.88
CA SER A 290 -24.77 8.18 -19.06
C SER A 290 -24.33 9.43 -18.30
N LEU A 291 -25.16 10.48 -18.30
CA LEU A 291 -24.93 11.69 -17.50
C LEU A 291 -24.96 11.38 -15.99
N TYR A 292 -25.90 10.55 -15.54
CA TYR A 292 -25.96 10.14 -14.13
C TYR A 292 -24.71 9.38 -13.69
N GLU A 293 -24.20 8.47 -14.52
CA GLU A 293 -22.93 7.79 -14.25
C GLU A 293 -21.76 8.77 -14.16
N SER A 294 -21.74 9.79 -15.01
CA SER A 294 -20.74 10.86 -14.98
C SER A 294 -20.81 11.66 -13.67
N ILE A 295 -22.02 12.02 -13.22
CA ILE A 295 -22.23 12.67 -11.91
C ILE A 295 -21.75 11.76 -10.77
N LYS A 296 -22.06 10.46 -10.83
CA LYS A 296 -21.64 9.48 -9.81
C LYS A 296 -20.13 9.34 -9.73
N LYS A 297 -19.44 9.26 -10.88
CA LYS A 297 -17.96 9.22 -10.96
C LYS A 297 -17.36 10.48 -10.35
N MET A 298 -17.90 11.65 -10.69
CA MET A 298 -17.45 12.93 -10.12
C MET A 298 -17.63 12.98 -8.60
N LYS A 299 -18.78 12.55 -8.09
CA LYS A 299 -19.03 12.49 -6.64
C LYS A 299 -17.98 11.64 -5.94
N LYS A 300 -17.72 10.44 -6.45
CA LYS A 300 -16.68 9.55 -5.92
C LYS A 300 -15.31 10.22 -5.88
N SER A 301 -14.91 10.90 -6.96
CA SER A 301 -13.62 11.61 -7.01
C SER A 301 -13.50 12.76 -6.01
N LEU A 302 -14.60 13.47 -5.73
CA LEU A 302 -14.64 14.54 -4.73
C LEU A 302 -14.57 13.98 -3.31
N ASP A 303 -15.30 12.91 -3.03
CA ASP A 303 -15.29 12.23 -1.73
C ASP A 303 -13.89 11.66 -1.43
N GLU A 304 -13.24 11.04 -2.42
CA GLU A 304 -11.84 10.56 -2.31
C GLU A 304 -10.86 11.70 -2.05
N LYS A 305 -11.01 12.84 -2.75
CA LYS A 305 -10.16 14.00 -2.54
C LYS A 305 -10.33 14.59 -1.14
N GLN A 306 -11.57 14.66 -0.64
CA GLN A 306 -11.81 15.10 0.73
C GLN A 306 -11.20 14.14 1.75
N ALA A 307 -11.37 12.82 1.56
CA ALA A 307 -10.78 11.83 2.45
C ALA A 307 -9.24 11.94 2.53
N ARG A 308 -8.57 12.17 1.39
CA ARG A 308 -7.12 12.43 1.36
C ARG A 308 -6.73 13.68 2.14
N LEU A 309 -7.43 14.80 1.93
CA LEU A 309 -7.18 16.04 2.68
C LEU A 309 -7.39 15.88 4.19
N PHE A 310 -8.35 15.06 4.61
CA PHE A 310 -8.54 14.74 6.03
C PHE A 310 -7.42 13.85 6.58
N ALA A 311 -6.93 12.89 5.81
CA ALA A 311 -5.80 12.04 6.17
C ALA A 311 -4.51 12.86 6.32
N GLU A 312 -4.19 13.71 5.34
CA GLU A 312 -3.03 14.61 5.35
C GLU A 312 -3.07 15.57 6.56
N LYS A 313 -4.24 16.16 6.87
CA LYS A 313 -4.42 17.00 8.07
C LYS A 313 -4.23 16.23 9.37
N LYS A 314 -4.59 14.94 9.40
CA LYS A 314 -4.44 14.10 10.60
C LYS A 314 -2.97 13.69 10.79
N GLU A 315 -2.28 13.34 9.71
CA GLU A 315 -0.84 13.03 9.72
C GLU A 315 -0.02 14.24 10.16
N GLY A 316 -0.28 15.44 9.61
CA GLY A 316 0.42 16.65 10.03
C GLY A 316 0.25 16.99 11.51
N ARG A 317 -0.89 16.66 12.12
CA ARG A 317 -1.09 16.82 13.58
C ARG A 317 -0.31 15.80 14.41
N ILE A 318 -0.17 14.58 13.91
CA ILE A 318 0.59 13.52 14.59
C ILE A 318 2.09 13.83 14.50
N GLU A 319 2.56 14.30 13.35
CA GLU A 319 3.95 14.70 13.15
C GLU A 319 4.34 15.89 14.03
N ALA A 320 3.51 16.95 14.10
CA ALA A 320 3.73 18.08 15.00
C ALA A 320 3.78 17.66 16.48
N GLY A 321 2.93 16.72 16.90
CA GLY A 321 2.96 16.19 18.26
C GLY A 321 4.25 15.43 18.59
N ARG A 322 4.76 14.63 17.65
CA ARG A 322 6.04 13.91 17.79
C ARG A 322 7.23 14.86 17.80
N GLU A 323 7.21 15.89 16.97
CA GLU A 323 8.23 16.93 16.91
C GLU A 323 8.40 17.62 18.27
N GLU A 324 7.30 18.10 18.85
CA GLU A 324 7.29 18.77 20.16
C GLU A 324 7.85 17.86 21.27
N GLU A 325 7.54 16.56 21.21
CA GLU A 325 8.04 15.58 22.18
C GLU A 325 9.56 15.40 22.08
N ILE A 326 10.09 15.25 20.86
CA ILE A 326 11.54 15.11 20.63
C ILE A 326 12.25 16.40 21.01
N LYS A 327 11.68 17.56 20.67
CA LYS A 327 12.18 18.90 21.05
C LYS A 327 12.36 19.03 22.56
N ASN A 328 11.36 18.62 23.32
CA ASN A 328 11.41 18.65 24.79
C ASN A 328 12.48 17.69 25.35
N LYS A 329 12.62 16.50 24.77
CA LYS A 329 13.66 15.52 25.14
C LYS A 329 15.07 16.07 24.91
N ILE A 330 15.32 16.70 23.75
CA ILE A 330 16.61 17.32 23.42
C ILE A 330 16.96 18.40 24.46
N TRP A 331 16.03 19.32 24.75
CA TRP A 331 16.27 20.37 25.74
C TRP A 331 16.49 19.84 27.15
N ALA A 332 15.74 18.81 27.57
CA ALA A 332 15.93 18.18 28.86
C ALA A 332 17.36 17.61 29.00
N LYS A 333 17.84 16.88 27.99
CA LYS A 333 19.18 16.31 27.96
C LYS A 333 20.27 17.39 27.97
N LEU A 334 20.12 18.44 27.17
CA LEU A 334 21.07 19.58 27.17
C LEU A 334 21.17 20.24 28.55
N ARG A 335 20.05 20.40 29.27
CA ARG A 335 20.08 20.94 30.65
C ARG A 335 20.81 20.00 31.61
N THR A 336 20.57 18.69 31.52
CA THR A 336 21.28 17.70 32.34
C THR A 336 22.78 17.75 32.11
N ILE A 337 23.21 17.81 30.84
CA ILE A 337 24.64 17.92 30.49
C ILE A 337 25.25 19.17 31.10
N ARG A 338 24.61 20.34 30.97
CA ARG A 338 25.10 21.60 31.57
C ARG A 338 25.25 21.48 33.09
N ALA A 339 24.26 20.89 33.77
CA ALA A 339 24.34 20.67 35.22
C ALA A 339 25.47 19.69 35.63
N LEU A 340 25.79 18.70 34.81
CA LEU A 340 26.92 17.78 35.05
C LEU A 340 28.27 18.46 34.81
N LEU A 341 28.35 19.32 33.79
CA LEU A 341 29.54 20.15 33.52
C LEU A 341 29.84 21.10 34.69
N GLU A 342 28.82 21.74 35.27
CA GLU A 342 28.97 22.59 36.47
C GLU A 342 29.52 21.80 37.67
N LYS A 343 29.09 20.54 37.82
CA LYS A 343 29.59 19.61 38.85
C LYS A 343 30.96 19.02 38.53
N LYS A 344 31.54 19.33 37.37
CA LYS A 344 32.80 18.76 36.85
C LYS A 344 32.77 17.24 36.71
N ASP A 345 31.60 16.67 36.46
CA ASP A 345 31.41 15.23 36.26
C ASP A 345 31.43 14.89 34.75
N ALA A 346 32.64 14.77 34.20
CA ALA A 346 32.84 14.53 32.78
C ALA A 346 32.29 13.17 32.32
N TYR A 347 32.38 12.13 33.16
CA TYR A 347 31.98 10.77 32.78
C TYR A 347 30.46 10.68 32.54
N ASN A 348 29.67 11.20 33.48
CA ASN A 348 28.22 11.20 33.33
C ASN A 348 27.77 12.15 32.21
N ALA A 349 28.46 13.28 32.02
CA ALA A 349 28.15 14.19 30.91
C ALA A 349 28.35 13.54 29.53
N ILE A 350 29.38 12.70 29.36
CA ILE A 350 29.61 11.92 28.14
C ILE A 350 28.49 10.91 27.90
N GLY A 351 28.01 10.25 28.97
CA GLY A 351 26.88 9.31 28.89
C GLY A 351 25.62 10.00 28.36
N GLU A 352 25.21 11.09 29.00
CA GLU A 352 24.06 11.89 28.60
C GLU A 352 24.18 12.45 27.17
N TYR A 353 25.39 12.83 26.75
CA TYR A 353 25.66 13.29 25.38
C TYR A 353 25.42 12.21 24.32
N ARG A 354 25.72 10.93 24.61
CA ARG A 354 25.45 9.84 23.66
C ARG A 354 23.96 9.64 23.44
N GLU A 355 23.17 9.64 24.52
CA GLU A 355 21.72 9.52 24.43
C GLU A 355 21.09 10.72 23.72
N LEU A 356 21.61 11.93 23.96
CA LEU A 356 21.19 13.14 23.24
C LEU A 356 21.40 13.00 21.73
N LYS A 357 22.50 12.38 21.28
CA LYS A 357 22.77 12.14 19.86
C LYS A 357 21.76 11.18 19.24
N GLU A 358 21.37 10.12 19.96
CA GLU A 358 20.34 9.18 19.52
C GLU A 358 18.98 9.85 19.37
N ILE A 359 18.59 10.70 20.33
CA ILE A 359 17.34 11.48 20.28
C ILE A 359 17.37 12.47 19.11
N PHE A 360 18.49 13.16 18.89
CA PHE A 360 18.64 14.11 17.80
C PHE A 360 18.53 13.44 16.41
N ASN A 361 19.02 12.21 16.27
CA ASN A 361 18.88 11.46 15.01
C ASN A 361 17.41 11.13 14.67
N GLN A 362 16.52 11.13 15.65
CA GLN A 362 15.08 10.93 15.45
C GLN A 362 14.35 12.23 15.03
N TYR A 363 15.02 13.38 15.06
CA TYR A 363 14.40 14.68 14.73
C TYR A 363 14.09 14.77 13.23
N PRO A 364 12.84 15.15 12.85
CA PRO A 364 12.43 15.15 11.45
C PRO A 364 13.30 16.06 10.57
N GLU A 365 13.58 15.63 9.34
CA GLU A 365 14.50 16.34 8.43
C GLU A 365 13.93 17.61 7.82
N HIS A 366 12.61 17.72 7.71
CA HIS A 366 11.93 18.85 7.09
C HIS A 366 11.98 20.14 7.93
N PHE A 367 12.36 20.06 9.21
CA PHE A 367 12.58 21.20 10.10
C PHE A 367 14.06 21.62 10.12
N PHE A 368 14.57 22.03 8.97
CA PHE A 368 16.00 22.26 8.77
C PHE A 368 16.59 23.33 9.71
N GLU A 369 15.91 24.46 9.89
CA GLU A 369 16.39 25.58 10.72
C GLU A 369 16.51 25.19 12.19
N GLU A 370 15.50 24.52 12.74
CA GLU A 370 15.47 24.09 14.14
C GLU A 370 16.42 22.92 14.38
N LYS A 371 16.51 21.97 13.45
CA LYS A 371 17.49 20.89 13.51
C LYS A 371 18.92 21.44 13.50
N ASN A 372 19.20 22.46 12.69
CA ASN A 372 20.49 23.14 12.68
C ASN A 372 20.75 23.89 14.00
N ARG A 373 19.74 24.55 14.58
CA ARG A 373 19.86 25.18 15.91
C ARG A 373 20.23 24.14 16.98
N PHE A 374 19.55 23.00 17.01
CA PHE A 374 19.89 21.91 17.93
C PHE A 374 21.29 21.37 17.69
N TYR A 375 21.68 21.22 16.43
CA TYR A 375 23.02 20.77 16.08
C TYR A 375 24.12 21.70 16.64
N GLN A 376 23.94 23.03 16.55
CA GLN A 376 24.89 23.99 17.12
C GLN A 376 24.98 23.89 18.64
N GLU A 377 23.84 23.74 19.33
CA GLU A 377 23.80 23.54 20.79
C GLU A 377 24.49 22.23 21.22
N ILE A 378 24.25 21.14 20.48
CA ILE A 378 24.89 19.84 20.71
C ILE A 378 26.40 19.93 20.48
N LEU A 379 26.84 20.65 19.44
CA LEU A 379 28.26 20.91 19.20
C LEU A 379 28.91 21.72 20.31
N GLY A 380 28.21 22.73 20.85
CA GLY A 380 28.65 23.51 22.00
C GLY A 380 28.91 22.60 23.21
N ALA A 381 27.90 21.82 23.60
CA ALA A 381 28.02 20.87 24.71
C ALA A 381 29.17 19.87 24.52
N HIS A 382 29.42 19.40 23.29
CA HIS A 382 30.55 18.51 23.02
C HIS A 382 31.91 19.17 23.26
N LYS A 383 32.07 20.43 22.87
CA LYS A 383 33.31 21.21 23.10
C LYS A 383 33.54 21.39 24.59
N ASP A 384 32.51 21.74 25.34
CA ASP A 384 32.60 21.96 26.79
C ASP A 384 32.99 20.68 27.54
N ILE A 385 32.40 19.54 27.16
CA ILE A 385 32.78 18.22 27.72
C ILE A 385 34.25 17.92 27.46
N LYS A 386 34.74 18.11 26.22
CA LYS A 386 36.15 17.86 25.88
C LYS A 386 37.11 18.76 26.64
N GLN A 387 36.75 20.04 26.80
CA GLN A 387 37.56 20.98 27.56
C GLN A 387 37.68 20.53 29.02
N LEU A 388 36.57 20.16 29.66
CA LEU A 388 36.58 19.64 31.03
C LEU A 388 37.41 18.36 31.16
N GLU A 389 37.32 17.45 30.19
CA GLU A 389 38.11 16.21 30.18
C GLU A 389 39.61 16.49 30.13
N ASN A 390 40.03 17.48 29.32
CA ASN A 390 41.43 17.92 29.26
C ASN A 390 41.89 18.59 30.56
N GLU A 391 41.08 19.47 31.14
CA GLU A 391 41.37 20.12 32.44
C GLU A 391 41.53 19.10 33.58
N LEU A 392 40.77 18.00 33.56
CA LEU A 392 40.87 16.92 34.53
C LEU A 392 42.13 16.06 34.31
N LYS A 393 42.54 15.84 33.06
CA LYS A 393 43.80 15.15 32.72
C LYS A 393 45.02 15.94 33.16
N GLU A 394 45.04 17.25 32.90
CA GLU A 394 46.14 18.14 33.32
C GLU A 394 46.31 18.22 34.84
N LYS A 395 45.24 18.00 35.62
CA LYS A 395 45.30 17.97 37.10
C LYS A 395 45.70 16.63 37.68
N THR A 396 45.50 15.54 36.94
CA THR A 396 45.83 14.18 37.40
C THR A 396 47.22 13.72 36.95
N GLU A 397 47.86 14.40 36.00
CA GLU A 397 49.29 14.19 35.72
C GLU A 397 50.16 14.77 36.86
N PRO A 398 50.92 13.93 37.59
CA PRO A 398 51.82 14.43 38.63
C PRO A 398 52.91 15.30 37.97
N ARG A 399 53.19 16.45 38.59
CA ARG A 399 54.24 17.44 38.23
C ARG A 399 55.68 16.89 38.37
N GLY A 400 55.93 15.71 37.84
CA GLY A 400 57.25 15.16 37.57
C GLY A 400 57.35 14.84 36.10
N ARG A 401 57.24 15.84 35.22
CA ARG A 401 57.69 15.67 33.84
C ARG A 401 59.19 15.40 33.91
N ILE A 402 59.56 14.13 33.79
CA ILE A 402 60.94 13.75 33.53
C ILE A 402 61.22 14.29 32.13
N GLU A 403 61.90 15.42 32.04
CA GLU A 403 62.26 16.00 30.75
C GLU A 403 63.33 15.14 30.11
N SER A 404 63.26 14.93 28.80
CA SER A 404 64.28 14.18 28.05
C SER A 404 65.67 14.81 28.20
N ALA A 405 65.74 16.11 28.49
CA ALA A 405 66.96 16.83 28.87
C ALA A 405 67.63 16.28 30.14
N ASP A 406 66.86 15.94 31.18
CA ASP A 406 67.41 15.38 32.43
C ASP A 406 67.98 13.99 32.21
N ILE A 407 67.32 13.18 31.36
CA ILE A 407 67.79 11.86 30.98
C ILE A 407 69.11 11.96 30.20
N ASN A 408 69.19 12.87 29.23
CA ASN A 408 70.43 13.09 28.46
C ASN A 408 71.59 13.55 29.34
N THR A 409 71.32 14.43 30.30
CA THR A 409 72.33 14.88 31.27
C THR A 409 72.85 13.71 32.10
N ALA A 410 71.95 12.87 32.61
CA ALA A 410 72.32 11.67 33.37
C ALA A 410 73.08 10.63 32.52
N LEU A 411 72.75 10.48 31.24
CA LEU A 411 73.51 9.63 30.31
C LEU A 411 74.94 10.14 30.12
N GLY A 412 75.12 11.46 30.02
CA GLY A 412 76.44 12.10 29.99
C GLY A 412 77.27 11.83 31.25
N GLU A 413 76.64 11.83 32.43
CA GLU A 413 77.31 11.47 33.68
C GLU A 413 77.77 10.01 33.71
N ILE A 414 76.99 9.08 33.14
CA ILE A 414 77.39 7.67 33.04
C ILE A 414 78.61 7.52 32.13
N HIS A 415 78.66 8.22 31.00
CA HIS A 415 79.85 8.25 30.14
C HIS A 415 81.09 8.68 30.92
N ALA A 416 80.99 9.78 31.68
CA ALA A 416 82.08 10.28 32.51
C ALA A 416 82.51 9.31 33.62
N LEU A 417 81.57 8.56 34.23
CA LEU A 417 81.88 7.54 35.24
C LEU A 417 82.60 6.33 34.62
N LEU A 418 82.19 5.91 33.43
CA LEU A 418 82.85 4.82 32.70
C LEU A 418 84.28 5.19 32.29
N ASP A 419 84.50 6.43 31.87
CA ASP A 419 85.84 6.92 31.50
C ASP A 419 86.78 7.01 32.73
N LYS A 420 86.22 7.18 33.93
CA LYS A 420 86.94 7.12 35.21
C LYS A 420 87.10 5.71 35.78
N GLY A 421 86.70 4.67 35.05
CA GLY A 421 86.77 3.27 35.50
C GLY A 421 85.80 2.90 36.64
N SER A 422 84.85 3.77 37.00
CA SER A 422 83.89 3.57 38.10
C SER A 422 82.66 2.76 37.67
N ALA A 423 82.89 1.49 37.27
CA ALA A 423 81.89 0.66 36.60
C ALA A 423 80.64 0.33 37.46
N GLU A 424 80.78 0.22 38.78
CA GLU A 424 79.66 -0.08 39.68
C GLU A 424 78.67 1.08 39.79
N GLN A 425 79.19 2.30 40.01
CA GLN A 425 78.38 3.52 40.05
C GLN A 425 77.68 3.78 38.70
N ALA A 426 78.39 3.54 37.60
CA ALA A 426 77.82 3.59 36.26
C ALA A 426 76.68 2.57 36.07
N THR A 427 76.82 1.36 36.62
CA THR A 427 75.78 0.31 36.54
C THR A 427 74.50 0.75 37.25
N HIS A 428 74.62 1.31 38.45
CA HIS A 428 73.47 1.75 39.24
C HIS A 428 72.72 2.90 38.54
N LYS A 429 73.43 3.91 38.06
CA LYS A 429 72.82 5.03 37.32
C LYS A 429 72.15 4.57 36.01
N LEU A 430 72.74 3.59 35.32
CA LEU A 430 72.18 3.06 34.08
C LEU A 430 70.82 2.36 34.31
N LEU A 431 70.67 1.63 35.42
CA LEU A 431 69.40 1.00 35.80
C LEU A 431 68.33 2.06 36.13
N GLU A 432 68.72 3.11 36.84
CA GLU A 432 67.81 4.22 37.16
C GLU A 432 67.33 4.93 35.89
N ILE A 433 68.23 5.20 34.93
CA ILE A 433 67.87 5.82 33.64
C ILE A 433 66.95 4.91 32.82
N LYS A 434 67.21 3.60 32.77
CA LYS A 434 66.30 2.64 32.11
C LYS A 434 64.87 2.76 32.62
N HIS A 435 64.72 2.82 33.94
CA HIS A 435 63.41 2.98 34.57
C HIS A 435 62.78 4.33 34.19
N ARG A 436 63.54 5.43 34.24
CA ARG A 436 63.05 6.77 33.85
C ARG A 436 62.60 6.83 32.38
N ILE A 437 63.33 6.19 31.46
CA ILE A 437 62.95 6.10 30.04
C ILE A 437 61.66 5.29 29.85
N GLN A 438 61.47 4.21 30.62
CA GLN A 438 60.24 3.43 30.57
C GLN A 438 59.01 4.24 30.99
N MET A 439 59.19 5.17 31.93
CA MET A 439 58.15 6.07 32.45
C MET A 439 57.82 7.25 31.51
N LEU A 440 58.56 7.45 30.40
CA LEU A 440 58.23 8.49 29.43
C LEU A 440 56.87 8.24 28.75
N PRO A 441 56.09 9.31 28.45
CA PRO A 441 54.79 9.23 27.80
C PRO A 441 54.86 8.48 26.46
N LYS A 442 53.76 7.80 26.10
CA LYS A 442 53.71 7.02 24.85
C LYS A 442 53.75 7.92 23.60
N GLU A 443 53.35 9.18 23.73
CA GLU A 443 53.40 10.17 22.64
C GLU A 443 54.84 10.49 22.20
N ASN A 444 55.85 10.29 23.06
CA ASN A 444 57.26 10.57 22.77
C ASN A 444 58.02 9.33 22.26
N PHE A 445 57.41 8.56 21.35
CA PHE A 445 57.96 7.30 20.87
C PHE A 445 59.37 7.45 20.27
N ASP A 446 59.59 8.47 19.43
CA ASP A 446 60.86 8.68 18.75
C ASP A 446 61.99 9.04 19.72
N GLU A 447 61.72 9.88 20.72
CA GLU A 447 62.70 10.23 21.76
C GLU A 447 63.00 9.02 22.65
N LYS A 448 61.98 8.28 23.07
CA LYS A 448 62.13 7.06 23.87
C LYS A 448 62.99 6.03 23.15
N TYR A 449 62.78 5.86 21.84
CA TYR A 449 63.57 4.94 21.01
C TYR A 449 65.03 5.39 20.89
N LYS A 450 65.30 6.68 20.69
CA LYS A 450 66.66 7.23 20.67
C LYS A 450 67.39 6.99 21.99
N LEU A 451 66.74 7.30 23.12
CA LEU A 451 67.31 7.13 24.46
C LEU A 451 67.59 5.66 24.78
N LEU A 452 66.71 4.73 24.39
CA LEU A 452 66.96 3.29 24.55
C LEU A 452 68.19 2.81 23.78
N LYS A 453 68.39 3.29 22.54
CA LYS A 453 69.60 2.97 21.76
C LYS A 453 70.88 3.48 22.41
N GLU A 454 70.84 4.65 23.06
CA GLU A 454 72.01 5.17 23.77
C GLU A 454 72.31 4.37 25.04
N VAL A 455 71.27 3.97 25.78
CA VAL A 455 71.41 3.07 26.93
C VAL A 455 72.02 1.73 26.52
N GLU A 456 71.58 1.13 25.41
CA GLU A 456 72.16 -0.12 24.89
C GLU A 456 73.66 0.04 24.58
N LYS A 457 74.07 1.15 23.96
CA LYS A 457 75.50 1.43 23.72
C LYS A 457 76.30 1.52 25.03
N LEU A 458 75.73 2.18 26.04
CA LEU A 458 76.35 2.30 27.36
C LEU A 458 76.47 0.95 28.07
N GLU A 459 75.48 0.05 27.93
CA GLU A 459 75.56 -1.31 28.45
C GLU A 459 76.73 -2.09 27.85
N HIS A 460 76.86 -2.04 26.52
CA HIS A 460 77.98 -2.68 25.84
C HIS A 460 79.33 -2.12 26.31
N LYS A 461 79.45 -0.79 26.44
CA LYS A 461 80.66 -0.14 26.95
C LYS A 461 80.95 -0.57 28.40
N LEU A 462 79.92 -0.67 29.23
CA LEU A 462 80.04 -1.07 30.64
C LEU A 462 80.48 -2.53 30.79
N VAL A 463 79.96 -3.45 29.99
CA VAL A 463 80.41 -4.85 29.93
C VAL A 463 81.87 -4.93 29.52
N PHE A 464 82.26 -4.17 28.49
CA PHE A 464 83.65 -4.10 28.03
C PHE A 464 84.60 -3.61 29.13
N VAL A 465 84.26 -2.52 29.83
CA VAL A 465 85.07 -1.99 30.95
C VAL A 465 85.16 -2.99 32.10
N LYS A 466 84.06 -3.66 32.47
CA LYS A 466 84.09 -4.71 33.50
C LYS A 466 85.01 -5.87 33.12
N ASN A 467 84.99 -6.28 31.86
CA ASN A 467 85.86 -7.36 31.38
C ASN A 467 87.34 -6.96 31.40
N ILE A 468 87.69 -5.71 31.04
CA ILE A 468 89.06 -5.21 31.16
C ILE A 468 89.50 -5.19 32.62
N ASN A 469 88.69 -4.63 33.51
CA ASN A 469 89.03 -4.56 34.94
C ASN A 469 89.25 -5.95 35.55
N ASN A 470 88.52 -6.97 35.08
CA ASN A 470 88.70 -8.36 35.50
C ASN A 470 89.98 -9.03 34.95
N ILE A 471 90.56 -8.51 33.87
CA ILE A 471 91.83 -8.98 33.30
C ILE A 471 93.01 -8.35 34.05
N ASP A 472 92.90 -7.06 34.39
CA ASP A 472 93.97 -6.29 35.06
C ASP A 472 94.02 -6.50 36.59
N THR A 473 93.02 -7.17 37.17
CA THR A 473 93.07 -7.66 38.54
C THR A 473 93.51 -9.12 38.52
N PRO A 474 94.81 -9.44 38.68
CA PRO A 474 95.23 -10.81 38.80
C PRO A 474 94.51 -11.41 40.00
N ASN A 475 93.69 -12.43 39.76
CA ASN A 475 93.15 -13.29 40.80
C ASN A 475 94.34 -13.81 41.60
N VAL A 476 94.62 -13.19 42.75
CA VAL A 476 95.48 -13.75 43.76
C VAL A 476 94.70 -14.97 44.27
N ILE A 477 94.97 -16.11 43.64
CA ILE A 477 94.60 -17.42 44.17
C ILE A 477 95.39 -17.55 45.48
N THR A 478 94.85 -17.03 46.57
CA THR A 478 95.34 -17.34 47.90
C THR A 478 94.92 -18.77 48.17
N GLY A 479 95.80 -19.72 47.83
CA GLY A 479 95.70 -21.08 48.33
C GLY A 479 95.85 -21.06 49.84
N LYS A 480 94.75 -21.30 50.55
CA LYS A 480 94.70 -21.90 51.88
C LYS A 480 93.52 -22.84 51.96
#